data_AF-A0A662S0G0-F1
#
_entry.id   AF-A0A662S0G0-F1
#
_cell.length_a   1.000
_cell.length_b   1.000
_cell.length_c   1.000
_cell.angle_alpha   90.00
_cell.angle_beta   90.00
_cell.angle_gamma   90.00
#
_symmetry.space_group_name_H-M   'P 1'
#
loop_
_entity.id
_entity.type
_entity.pdbx_description
1 polymer ?
#
loop_
_entity_poly.entity_id
_entity_poly.type
_entity_poly.pdbx_seq_one_letter_code
_entity_poly.pdbx_strand_id
1 'polypeptide(L)' 'VRLVKVEDCVLQVEGIDVLDGTPLLDIKPYIPEFDFEGGEGVRIGWLEGKVHLVREKRLSRRRM' A
#
# COMPACT_ATOMS: atom_id res chain seq x y z
N VAL A 1 -3.01 -7.26 -4.62
CA VAL A 1 -4.22 -7.26 -3.76
C VAL A 1 -4.94 -5.93 -3.92
N ARG A 2 -6.25 -5.94 -4.21
CA ARG A 2 -7.09 -4.75 -4.37
C ARG A 2 -8.05 -4.61 -3.19
N LEU A 3 -8.12 -3.44 -2.57
CA LEU A 3 -9.12 -3.13 -1.55
C LEU A 3 -10.47 -2.81 -2.21
N VAL A 4 -11.51 -3.58 -1.86
CA VAL A 4 -12.86 -3.43 -2.40
C VAL A 4 -13.74 -2.62 -1.45
N LYS A 5 -13.68 -2.92 -0.14
CA LYS A 5 -14.52 -2.30 0.88
C LYS A 5 -13.85 -2.27 2.24
N VAL A 6 -14.21 -1.27 3.04
CA VAL A 6 -13.86 -1.14 4.46
C VAL A 6 -15.17 -1.12 5.25
N GLU A 7 -15.31 -2.03 6.21
CA GLU A 7 -16.42 -2.09 7.17
C GLU A 7 -15.84 -2.27 8.57
N ASP A 8 -15.88 -1.23 9.40
CA ASP A 8 -15.23 -1.20 10.72
C ASP A 8 -13.77 -1.67 10.67
N CYS A 9 -13.47 -2.84 11.26
CA CYS A 9 -12.15 -3.46 11.28
C CYS A 9 -11.96 -4.57 10.23
N VAL A 10 -12.91 -4.70 9.29
CA VAL A 10 -12.91 -5.71 8.22
C VAL A 10 -12.59 -5.07 6.87
N LEU A 11 -11.61 -5.65 6.19
CA LEU A 11 -11.22 -5.25 4.83
C LEU A 11 -11.61 -6.36 3.85
N GLN A 12 -12.47 -6.03 2.89
CA GLN A 12 -12.77 -6.93 1.76
C GLN A 12 -11.77 -6.66 0.65
N VAL A 13 -11.04 -7.70 0.23
CA VAL A 13 -9.97 -7.60 -0.75
C VAL A 13 -10.11 -8.63 -1.86
N GLU A 14 -9.59 -8.31 -3.04
CA GLU A 14 -9.57 -9.18 -4.22
C GLU A 14 -8.12 -9.49 -4.66
N GLY A 15 -7.91 -10.67 -5.23
CA GLY A 15 -6.62 -11.08 -5.78
C GLY A 15 -5.53 -11.24 -4.72
N ILE A 16 -5.88 -11.79 -3.56
CA ILE A 16 -4.93 -12.24 -2.55
C ILE A 16 -4.66 -13.73 -2.75
N ASP A 17 -3.39 -14.11 -2.67
CA ASP A 17 -2.93 -15.50 -2.78
C ASP A 17 -2.42 -15.94 -1.42
N VAL A 18 -3.34 -16.35 -0.55
CA VAL A 18 -3.07 -16.75 0.83
C VAL A 18 -4.11 -17.76 1.29
N LEU A 19 -3.71 -18.66 2.20
CA LEU A 19 -4.63 -19.63 2.79
C LEU A 19 -5.52 -18.98 3.86
N ASP A 20 -6.72 -19.53 4.02
CA ASP A 20 -7.62 -19.14 5.11
C ASP A 20 -6.97 -19.36 6.49
N GLY A 21 -7.24 -18.44 7.41
CA GLY A 21 -6.64 -18.42 8.76
C GLY A 21 -5.17 -17.97 8.82
N THR A 22 -4.56 -17.55 7.72
CA THR A 22 -3.17 -17.04 7.74
C THR A 22 -3.08 -15.74 8.56
N PRO A 23 -2.22 -15.66 9.59
CA PRO A 23 -2.10 -14.45 10.42
C PRO A 23 -1.59 -13.23 9.64
N LEU A 24 -2.26 -12.09 9.83
CA LEU A 24 -1.84 -10.81 9.27
C LEU A 24 -0.89 -10.08 10.23
N LEU A 25 0.25 -9.63 9.71
CA LEU A 25 1.27 -8.94 10.52
C LEU A 25 1.15 -7.41 10.45
N ASP A 26 0.88 -6.85 9.27
CA ASP A 26 0.92 -5.41 9.03
C ASP A 26 0.15 -5.03 7.76
N ILE A 27 -0.36 -3.79 7.71
CA ILE A 27 -1.05 -3.22 6.55
C ILE A 27 -0.38 -1.90 6.18
N LYS A 28 -0.05 -1.72 4.90
CA LYS A 28 0.50 -0.47 4.38
C LYS A 28 -0.26 -0.01 3.14
N PRO A 29 -0.42 1.32 2.95
CA PRO A 29 -0.87 1.85 1.67
C PRO A 29 0.07 1.39 0.55
N TYR A 30 -0.50 0.98 -0.57
CA TYR A 30 0.24 0.76 -1.80
C TYR A 30 0.65 2.12 -2.39
N ILE A 31 1.90 2.25 -2.83
CA ILE A 31 2.46 3.50 -3.38
C ILE A 31 3.01 3.20 -4.78
N PRO A 32 2.27 3.53 -5.84
CA PRO A 32 2.65 3.19 -7.22
C PRO A 32 4.07 3.59 -7.58
N GLU A 33 4.51 4.77 -7.15
CA GLU A 33 5.82 5.35 -7.47
C GLU A 33 7.00 4.53 -6.94
N PHE A 34 6.76 3.53 -6.10
CA PHE A 34 7.77 2.62 -5.56
C PHE A 34 7.77 1.24 -6.18
N ASP A 35 6.64 0.81 -6.73
CA ASP A 35 6.38 -0.59 -7.02
C ASP A 35 6.01 -0.83 -8.51
N PHE A 36 5.49 0.16 -9.25
CA PHE A 36 5.23 0.03 -10.71
C PHE A 36 4.90 1.36 -11.41
N GLU A 37 5.34 1.56 -12.66
CA GLU A 37 5.04 2.77 -13.49
C GLU A 37 3.59 2.83 -14.06
N GLY A 38 2.67 2.01 -13.57
CA GLY A 38 1.33 1.83 -14.16
C GLY A 38 0.14 2.23 -13.27
N GLY A 39 0.37 2.90 -12.13
CA GLY A 39 -0.67 3.14 -11.12
C GLY A 39 -1.55 4.38 -11.34
N GLU A 40 -1.83 4.75 -12.60
CA GLU A 40 -2.79 5.83 -12.86
C GLU A 40 -4.15 5.50 -12.24
N GLY A 41 -4.71 6.47 -11.49
CA GLY A 41 -6.00 6.30 -10.80
C GLY A 41 -5.98 5.47 -9.51
N VAL A 42 -4.80 5.08 -9.00
CA VAL A 42 -4.69 4.38 -7.72
C VAL A 42 -4.78 5.37 -6.55
N ARG A 43 -5.65 5.07 -5.59
CA ARG A 43 -5.77 5.84 -4.34
C ARG A 43 -4.73 5.39 -3.35
N ILE A 44 -3.96 6.34 -2.82
CA ILE A 44 -2.90 6.12 -1.83
C ILE A 44 -3.27 6.65 -0.43
N GLY A 45 -4.50 7.15 -0.27
CA GLY A 45 -5.09 7.51 1.01
C GLY A 45 -4.39 8.71 1.65
N TRP A 46 -4.02 8.60 2.94
CA TRP A 46 -3.44 9.72 3.71
C TRP A 46 -2.05 10.17 3.21
N LEU A 47 -1.48 9.48 2.23
CA LEU A 47 -0.24 9.86 1.53
C LEU A 47 -0.48 10.75 0.31
N GLU A 48 -1.74 10.98 -0.07
CA GLU A 48 -2.10 11.94 -1.12
C GLU A 48 -1.48 13.32 -0.81
N GLY A 49 -0.83 13.92 -1.80
CA GLY A 49 -0.08 15.18 -1.67
C GLY A 49 1.24 15.08 -0.89
N LYS A 50 1.56 13.96 -0.24
CA LYS A 50 2.77 13.78 0.60
C LYS A 50 3.81 12.82 0.03
N VAL A 51 3.54 12.23 -1.14
CA VAL A 51 4.39 11.21 -1.78
C VAL A 51 5.85 11.66 -1.93
N HIS A 52 6.08 12.93 -2.28
CA HIS A 52 7.41 13.49 -2.45
C HIS A 52 8.29 13.39 -1.18
N LEU A 53 7.69 13.54 0.02
CA LEU A 53 8.41 13.41 1.29
C LEU A 53 8.84 11.96 1.56
N VAL A 54 8.05 10.98 1.08
CA VAL A 54 8.36 9.56 1.24
C VAL A 54 9.56 9.17 0.36
N ARG A 55 9.71 9.78 -0.82
CA ARG A 55 10.90 9.59 -1.69
C ARG A 55 12.19 9.98 -0.99
N GLU A 56 12.26 11.17 -0.41
CA GLU A 56 13.48 11.67 0.26
C GLU A 56 13.90 10.77 1.42
N LYS A 57 12.93 10.33 2.23
CA LYS A 57 13.18 9.48 3.39
C LYS A 57 13.59 8.05 3.02
N ARG A 58 13.18 7.55 1.85
CA ARG A 58 13.62 6.23 1.33
C ARG A 58 15.07 6.29 0.81
N LEU A 59 15.46 7.38 0.14
CA LEU A 59 16.82 7.57 -0.37
C LEU A 59 17.86 7.66 0.75
N SER A 60 17.51 8.25 1.90
CA SER A 60 18.41 8.32 3.05
C SER A 60 18.61 6.97 3.75
N ARG A 61 17.61 6.07 3.73
CA ARG A 61 17.70 4.72 4.33
C ARG A 61 18.47 3.69 3.51
N ARG A 62 18.70 3.91 2.21
CA ARG A 62 19.49 3.02 1.34
C ARG A 62 20.99 3.34 1.31
N ARG A 63 21.44 4.37 2.04
CA ARG A 63 22.86 4.80 2.12
C ARG A 63 23.60 4.27 3.36
N MET A 64 23.08 3.26 4.05
CA MET A 64 23.77 2.55 5.12
C MET A 64 24.06 1.12 4.69
#